data_AF-A0A094K628-F1
#
_entry.id   AF-A0A094K628-F1
#
_cell.length_a   1.000
_cell.length_b   1.000
_cell.length_c   1.000
_cell.angle_alpha   90.00
_cell.angle_beta   90.00
_cell.angle_gamma   90.00
#
_symmetry.space_group_name_H-M   'P 1'
#
loop_
_entity.id
_entity.type
_entity.pdbx_description
1 polymer ?
#
loop_
_entity_poly.entity_id
_entity_poly.type
_entity_poly.pdbx_seq_one_letter_code
_entity_poly.pdbx_strand_id
1 'polypeptide(L)'
;ETLTLLWSFIVSIYCVGGMIGCLCSGYLTAKYGKKKCLLFNDVVLIIATLHTGFSRRAKSFEMILIGRFLEGIGAGIHMNAHVQYAGEISPKRLRGFVNVTCSVFLALGKAVARILGLRDLLGTEDMWNVLLSFSGLVALIQLLFLPFFPESPPYLLLQKGDKAGCLKAMKQLWGEGNYHTEFDDMMKEKAVTKGTKIMNVLEVLKEPSVYPQLSTMLLLLLSLQLCGLSAV
;
A
#
# COMPACT_ATOMS: atom_id res chain seq x y z
N GLU A 1 29.45 -1.94 19.27
CA GLU A 1 28.17 -2.50 19.78
C GLU A 1 27.04 -1.48 19.75
N THR A 2 27.18 -0.31 20.40
CA THR A 2 26.12 0.73 20.43
C THR A 2 25.65 1.20 19.05
N LEU A 3 26.57 1.40 18.09
CA LEU A 3 26.22 1.79 16.71
C LEU A 3 25.41 0.71 15.98
N THR A 4 25.79 -0.56 16.16
CA THR A 4 25.10 -1.70 15.58
C THR A 4 23.70 -1.87 16.17
N LEU A 5 23.55 -1.65 17.49
CA LEU A 5 22.25 -1.66 18.15
C LEU A 5 21.35 -0.53 17.64
N LEU A 6 21.88 0.69 17.50
CA LEU A 6 21.15 1.83 16.96
C LEU A 6 20.69 1.56 15.51
N TRP A 7 21.58 1.02 14.69
CA TRP A 7 21.27 0.65 13.31
C TRP A 7 20.16 -0.41 13.24
N SER A 8 20.29 -1.50 14.00
CA SER A 8 19.27 -2.54 14.09
C SER A 8 17.92 -1.99 14.55
N PHE A 9 17.92 -1.05 15.49
CA PHE A 9 16.70 -0.39 15.95
C PHE A 9 16.05 0.47 14.85
N ILE A 10 16.84 1.24 14.09
CA ILE A 10 16.37 2.05 12.95
C ILE A 10 15.76 1.17 11.84
N VAL A 11 16.35 0.00 11.58
CA VAL A 11 15.79 -0.96 10.61
C VAL A 11 14.51 -1.60 11.15
N SER A 12 14.48 -1.93 12.44
CA SER A 12 13.34 -2.62 13.06
C SER A 12 12.10 -1.72 13.20
N ILE A 13 12.29 -0.42 13.49
CA ILE A 13 11.17 0.52 13.66
C ILE A 13 10.36 0.69 12.38
N TYR A 14 11.00 0.54 11.21
CA TYR A 14 10.31 0.52 9.91
C TYR A 14 9.34 -0.66 9.82
N CYS A 15 9.77 -1.86 10.23
CA CYS A 15 8.91 -3.05 10.27
C CYS A 15 7.73 -2.87 11.23
N VAL A 16 7.97 -2.28 12.41
CA VAL A 16 6.91 -1.97 13.39
C VAL A 16 5.91 -0.98 12.79
N GLY A 17 6.38 0.09 12.14
CA GLY A 17 5.52 1.02 11.41
C GLY A 17 4.70 0.31 10.34
N GLY A 18 5.32 -0.55 9.54
CA GLY A 18 4.66 -1.36 8.51
C GLY A 18 3.55 -2.25 9.05
N MET A 19 3.78 -2.92 10.18
CA MET A 19 2.77 -3.72 10.86
C MET A 19 1.55 -2.88 11.24
N ILE A 20 1.77 -1.72 11.87
CA ILE A 20 0.69 -0.79 12.24
C ILE A 20 -0.05 -0.30 10.99
N GLY A 21 0.68 0.09 9.96
CA GLY A 21 0.12 0.52 8.68
C GLY A 21 -0.78 -0.54 8.04
N CYS A 22 -0.33 -1.80 8.00
CA CYS A 22 -1.12 -2.92 7.50
C CYS A 22 -2.40 -3.15 8.30
N LEU A 23 -2.33 -3.14 9.63
CA LEU A 23 -3.50 -3.34 10.50
C LEU A 23 -4.55 -2.23 10.34
N CYS A 24 -4.11 -0.98 10.22
CA CYS A 24 -5.00 0.16 10.03
C CYS A 24 -5.52 0.28 8.59
N SER A 25 -4.80 -0.25 7.59
CA SER A 25 -5.11 -0.07 6.17
C SER A 25 -6.53 -0.50 5.83
N GLY A 26 -6.99 -1.67 6.29
CA GLY A 26 -8.32 -2.18 5.97
C GLY A 26 -9.46 -1.29 6.47
N TYR A 27 -9.35 -0.77 7.70
CA TYR A 27 -10.33 0.17 8.25
C TYR A 27 -10.31 1.50 7.49
N LEU A 28 -9.11 2.02 7.18
CA LEU A 28 -8.96 3.29 6.49
C LEU A 28 -9.49 3.22 5.05
N THR A 29 -9.13 2.19 4.29
CA THR A 29 -9.54 2.03 2.88
C THR A 29 -11.03 1.74 2.77
N ALA A 30 -11.61 1.02 3.73
CA ALA A 30 -13.04 0.92 3.86
C ALA A 30 -13.65 2.28 4.18
N LYS A 31 -13.27 2.98 5.24
CA LYS A 31 -13.95 4.22 5.65
C LYS A 31 -13.82 5.37 4.64
N TYR A 32 -12.62 5.63 4.14
CA TYR A 32 -12.32 6.83 3.36
C TYR A 32 -12.23 6.57 1.85
N GLY A 33 -12.18 5.31 1.42
CA GLY A 33 -11.93 4.94 0.03
C GLY A 33 -10.44 4.78 -0.26
N LYS A 34 -10.12 3.99 -1.29
CA LYS A 34 -8.74 3.57 -1.56
C LYS A 34 -7.90 4.72 -2.10
N LYS A 35 -8.44 5.49 -3.06
CA LYS A 35 -7.73 6.64 -3.65
C LYS A 35 -7.41 7.70 -2.60
N LYS A 36 -8.36 8.05 -1.73
CA LYS A 36 -8.12 9.05 -0.68
C LYS A 36 -7.07 8.59 0.34
N CYS A 37 -7.08 7.30 0.70
CA CYS A 37 -6.05 6.73 1.55
C CYS A 37 -4.68 6.80 0.90
N LEU A 38 -4.55 6.46 -0.38
CA LEU A 38 -3.29 6.58 -1.12
C LEU A 38 -2.79 8.04 -1.17
N LEU A 39 -3.66 9.01 -1.47
CA LEU A 39 -3.29 10.44 -1.47
C LEU A 39 -2.79 10.92 -0.10
N PHE A 40 -3.50 10.58 0.97
CA PHE A 40 -3.07 10.94 2.33
C PHE A 40 -1.74 10.28 2.69
N ASN A 41 -1.57 9.02 2.28
CA ASN A 41 -0.35 8.27 2.50
C ASN A 41 0.86 8.89 1.78
N ASP A 42 0.67 9.39 0.55
CA ASP A 42 1.72 10.06 -0.20
C ASP A 42 2.18 11.35 0.50
N VAL A 43 1.25 12.11 1.11
CA VAL A 43 1.60 13.27 1.94
C VAL A 43 2.43 12.87 3.16
N VAL A 44 2.03 11.81 3.87
CA VAL A 44 2.79 11.29 5.02
C VAL A 44 4.20 10.86 4.59
N LEU A 45 4.33 10.21 3.43
CA LEU A 45 5.61 9.77 2.90
C LEU A 45 6.52 10.95 2.50
N ILE A 46 5.95 12.02 1.92
CA ILE A 46 6.70 13.25 1.65
C ILE A 46 7.21 13.87 2.96
N ILE A 47 6.37 13.96 4.00
CA ILE A 47 6.80 14.49 5.30
C ILE A 47 7.91 13.63 5.91
N ALA A 48 7.78 12.30 5.85
CA ALA A 48 8.76 11.37 6.38
C ALA A 48 10.11 11.48 5.66
N THR A 49 10.10 11.56 4.33
CA THR A 49 11.30 11.67 3.49
C THR A 49 11.99 13.02 3.61
N LEU A 50 11.25 14.10 3.92
CA LEU A 50 11.81 15.38 4.30
C LEU A 50 12.52 15.31 5.67
N HIS A 51 11.92 14.64 6.66
CA HIS A 51 12.59 14.43 7.97
C HIS A 51 13.89 13.64 7.79
N THR A 52 13.85 12.54 7.04
CA THR A 52 15.03 11.72 6.77
C THR A 52 16.08 12.51 5.95
N GLY A 53 15.65 13.31 4.97
CA GLY A 53 16.54 14.10 4.11
C GLY A 53 17.28 15.22 4.83
N PHE A 54 16.60 15.93 5.74
CA PHE A 54 17.16 17.03 6.52
C PHE A 54 17.91 16.58 7.78
N SER A 55 17.80 15.31 8.17
CA SER A 55 18.46 14.74 9.37
C SER A 55 19.96 15.04 9.44
N ARG A 56 20.67 14.97 8.30
CA ARG A 56 22.11 15.26 8.20
C ARG A 56 22.42 16.73 8.56
N ARG A 57 21.59 17.67 8.12
CA ARG A 57 21.74 19.11 8.41
C ARG A 57 21.42 19.42 9.88
N ALA A 58 20.45 18.72 10.45
CA ALA A 58 20.05 18.85 11.84
C ALA A 58 20.94 18.08 12.83
N LYS A 59 21.81 17.18 12.35
CA LYS A 59 22.65 16.28 13.15
C LYS A 59 21.85 15.47 14.20
N SER A 60 20.61 15.11 13.88
CA SER A 60 19.69 14.40 14.78
C SER A 60 19.38 13.01 14.23
N PHE A 61 19.64 11.98 15.06
CA PHE A 61 19.31 10.60 14.73
C PHE A 61 17.81 10.32 14.94
N GLU A 62 17.17 11.08 15.84
CA GLU A 62 15.75 10.99 16.16
C GLU A 62 14.89 11.32 14.94
N MET A 63 15.32 12.27 14.10
CA MET A 63 14.67 12.58 12.83
C MET A 63 14.67 11.39 11.85
N ILE A 64 15.77 10.61 11.82
CA ILE A 64 15.85 9.40 11.00
C ILE A 64 14.90 8.35 11.55
N LEU A 65 14.85 8.18 12.88
CA LEU A 65 13.97 7.21 13.53
C LEU A 65 12.48 7.51 13.24
N ILE A 66 12.07 8.77 13.40
CA ILE A 66 10.71 9.23 13.10
C ILE A 66 10.40 9.07 11.61
N GLY A 67 11.32 9.47 10.73
CA GLY A 67 11.18 9.29 9.29
C GLY A 67 10.95 7.82 8.91
N ARG A 68 11.76 6.90 9.45
CA ARG A 68 11.63 5.45 9.19
C ARG A 68 10.36 4.85 9.74
N PHE A 69 9.91 5.29 10.91
CA PHE A 69 8.64 4.84 11.46
C PHE A 69 7.46 5.26 10.58
N LEU A 70 7.44 6.53 10.13
CA LEU A 70 6.41 7.06 9.25
C LEU A 70 6.46 6.43 7.85
N GLU A 71 7.65 6.24 7.27
CA GLU A 71 7.85 5.50 6.02
C GLU A 71 7.32 4.06 6.15
N GLY A 72 7.55 3.41 7.30
CA GLY A 72 7.02 2.08 7.60
C GLY A 72 5.49 2.05 7.57
N ILE A 73 4.83 2.94 8.34
CA ILE A 73 3.36 3.07 8.32
C ILE A 73 2.87 3.29 6.90
N GLY A 74 3.56 4.19 6.19
CA GLY A 74 3.27 4.55 4.81
C GLY A 74 3.31 3.34 3.88
N ALA A 75 4.37 2.53 3.97
CA ALA A 75 4.56 1.34 3.16
C ALA A 75 3.48 0.28 3.42
N GLY A 76 3.11 0.07 4.69
CA GLY A 76 2.05 -0.88 5.07
C GLY A 76 0.68 -0.50 4.51
N ILE A 77 0.31 0.79 4.59
CA ILE A 77 -0.94 1.28 3.99
C ILE A 77 -0.87 1.21 2.45
N HIS A 78 0.23 1.67 1.86
CA HIS A 78 0.42 1.70 0.41
C HIS A 78 0.29 0.30 -0.20
N MET A 79 0.98 -0.70 0.35
CA MET A 79 0.98 -2.06 -0.20
C MET A 79 -0.43 -2.65 -0.27
N ASN A 80 -1.23 -2.49 0.80
CA ASN A 80 -2.60 -2.99 0.84
C ASN A 80 -3.54 -2.19 -0.04
N ALA A 81 -3.54 -0.86 0.09
CA ALA A 81 -4.43 0.01 -0.65
C ALA A 81 -4.17 -0.03 -2.16
N HIS A 82 -2.91 -0.15 -2.58
CA HIS A 82 -2.52 -0.21 -3.98
C HIS A 82 -2.98 -1.51 -4.65
N VAL A 83 -2.72 -2.68 -4.04
CA VAL A 83 -3.16 -3.97 -4.60
C VAL A 83 -4.69 -4.05 -4.64
N GLN A 84 -5.37 -3.57 -3.59
CA GLN A 84 -6.84 -3.49 -3.58
C GLN A 84 -7.37 -2.58 -4.69
N TYR A 85 -6.80 -1.37 -4.81
CA TYR A 85 -7.22 -0.41 -5.83
C TYR A 85 -6.98 -0.96 -7.24
N ALA A 86 -5.79 -1.48 -7.52
CA ALA A 86 -5.44 -2.07 -8.82
C ALA A 86 -6.36 -3.25 -9.19
N GLY A 87 -6.70 -4.11 -8.24
CA GLY A 87 -7.64 -5.21 -8.46
C GLY A 87 -9.08 -4.74 -8.70
N GLU A 88 -9.53 -3.72 -7.98
CA GLU A 88 -10.90 -3.20 -8.07
C GLU A 88 -11.17 -2.39 -9.36
N ILE A 89 -10.16 -1.65 -9.86
CA ILE A 89 -10.27 -0.90 -11.13
C ILE A 89 -10.12 -1.80 -12.36
N SER A 90 -9.67 -3.04 -12.19
CA SER A 90 -9.38 -3.94 -13.30
C SER A 90 -10.59 -4.82 -13.66
N PRO A 91 -10.82 -5.08 -14.96
CA PRO A 91 -11.83 -6.04 -15.39
C PRO A 91 -11.56 -7.43 -14.78
N LYS A 92 -12.60 -8.17 -14.40
CA LYS A 92 -12.46 -9.48 -13.71
C LYS A 92 -11.48 -10.43 -14.40
N ARG A 93 -11.49 -10.46 -15.74
CA ARG A 93 -10.60 -11.30 -16.56
C ARG A 93 -9.11 -10.96 -16.43
N LEU A 94 -8.78 -9.70 -16.13
CA LEU A 94 -7.42 -9.17 -16.09
C LEU A 94 -6.88 -8.98 -14.66
N ARG A 95 -7.70 -9.17 -13.63
CA ARG A 95 -7.29 -8.97 -12.22
C ARG A 95 -6.05 -9.77 -11.84
N GLY A 96 -5.97 -11.04 -12.28
CA GLY A 96 -4.80 -11.88 -12.04
C GLY A 96 -3.52 -11.29 -12.65
N PHE A 97 -3.59 -10.83 -13.91
CA PHE A 97 -2.47 -10.20 -14.60
C PHE A 97 -2.03 -8.90 -13.92
N VAL A 98 -2.99 -8.08 -13.48
CA VAL A 98 -2.71 -6.81 -12.79
C VAL A 98 -2.04 -7.04 -11.44
N ASN A 99 -2.46 -8.06 -10.69
CA ASN A 99 -1.82 -8.43 -9.43
C ASN A 99 -0.37 -8.91 -9.65
N VAL A 100 -0.11 -9.71 -10.68
CA VAL A 100 1.25 -10.13 -11.05
C VAL A 100 2.10 -8.92 -11.42
N THR A 101 1.54 -7.99 -12.21
CA THR A 101 2.22 -6.75 -12.61
C THR A 101 2.62 -5.91 -11.39
N CYS A 102 1.74 -5.77 -10.39
CA CYS A 102 2.07 -5.10 -9.13
C CYS A 102 3.28 -5.74 -8.44
N SER A 103 3.31 -7.08 -8.35
CA SER A 103 4.44 -7.81 -7.76
C SER A 103 5.75 -7.62 -8.55
N VAL A 104 5.68 -7.58 -9.88
CA VAL A 104 6.84 -7.30 -10.75
C VAL A 104 7.38 -5.90 -10.49
N PHE A 105 6.52 -4.87 -10.42
CA PHE A 105 6.95 -3.51 -10.12
C PHE A 105 7.53 -3.35 -8.71
N LEU A 106 7.01 -4.08 -7.72
CA LEU A 106 7.61 -4.14 -6.39
C LEU A 106 9.03 -4.73 -6.43
N ALA A 107 9.23 -5.82 -7.16
CA ALA A 107 10.56 -6.43 -7.33
C ALA A 107 11.51 -5.49 -8.09
N LEU A 108 11.03 -4.82 -9.14
CA LEU A 108 11.78 -3.83 -9.89
C LEU A 108 12.18 -2.64 -9.01
N GLY A 109 11.26 -2.13 -8.19
CA GLY A 109 11.53 -1.06 -7.24
C GLY A 109 12.63 -1.43 -6.25
N LYS A 110 12.60 -2.65 -5.70
CA LYS A 110 13.69 -3.18 -4.85
C LYS A 110 15.02 -3.25 -5.60
N ALA A 111 15.02 -3.71 -6.86
CA ALA A 111 16.22 -3.78 -7.69
C ALA A 111 16.80 -2.38 -7.94
N VAL A 112 15.96 -1.41 -8.34
CA VAL A 112 16.37 -0.01 -8.55
C VAL A 112 16.93 0.59 -7.26
N ALA A 113 16.28 0.36 -6.11
CA ALA A 113 16.77 0.84 -4.82
C ALA A 113 18.18 0.29 -4.49
N ARG A 114 18.44 -1.00 -4.75
CA ARG A 114 19.77 -1.60 -4.56
C ARG A 114 20.81 -1.03 -5.53
N ILE A 115 20.44 -0.79 -6.79
CA ILE A 115 21.34 -0.16 -7.77
C ILE A 115 21.70 1.27 -7.34
N LEU A 116 20.71 2.09 -6.99
CA LEU A 116 20.94 3.45 -6.50
C LEU A 116 21.75 3.48 -5.21
N GLY A 117 21.62 2.44 -4.37
CA GLY A 117 22.40 2.26 -3.14
C GLY A 117 23.86 1.83 -3.33
N LEU A 118 24.34 1.60 -4.55
CA LEU A 118 25.75 1.33 -4.81
C LEU A 118 26.61 2.53 -4.42
N ARG A 119 27.83 2.26 -3.92
CA ARG A 119 28.77 3.29 -3.45
C ARG A 119 29.17 4.28 -4.55
N ASP A 120 29.19 3.81 -5.80
CA ASP A 120 29.50 4.60 -7.00
C ASP A 120 28.36 5.52 -7.44
N LEU A 121 27.15 5.37 -6.87
CA LEU A 121 25.96 6.15 -7.19
C LEU A 121 25.56 7.06 -6.01
N LEU A 122 24.52 6.68 -5.25
CA LEU A 122 24.05 7.45 -4.09
C LEU A 122 24.39 6.80 -2.74
N GLY A 123 25.07 5.65 -2.74
CA GLY A 123 25.52 4.94 -1.54
C GLY A 123 26.76 5.54 -0.88
N THR A 124 27.17 6.75 -1.25
CA THR A 124 28.32 7.46 -0.65
C THR A 124 27.95 8.08 0.70
N GLU A 125 28.92 8.29 1.59
CA GLU A 125 28.73 8.96 2.90
C GLU A 125 28.08 10.34 2.79
N ASP A 126 28.20 10.98 1.63
CA ASP A 126 27.64 12.31 1.40
C ASP A 126 26.19 12.32 0.90
N MET A 127 25.72 11.24 0.26
CA MET A 127 24.47 11.21 -0.51
C MET A 127 23.43 10.22 0.02
N TRP A 128 23.72 9.49 1.10
CA TRP A 128 22.78 8.52 1.68
C TRP A 128 21.42 9.14 2.04
N ASN A 129 21.38 10.40 2.47
CA ASN A 129 20.14 11.11 2.79
C ASN A 129 19.31 11.40 1.53
N VAL A 130 19.97 11.70 0.41
CA VAL A 130 19.31 11.91 -0.89
C VAL A 130 18.72 10.60 -1.40
N LEU A 131 19.44 9.47 -1.24
CA LEU A 131 18.93 8.13 -1.57
C LEU A 131 17.63 7.84 -0.82
N LEU A 132 17.55 8.17 0.47
CA LEU A 132 16.35 7.96 1.28
C LEU A 132 15.23 8.93 0.92
N SER A 133 15.55 10.17 0.54
CA SER A 133 14.56 11.14 0.09
C SER A 133 14.02 10.88 -1.33
N PHE A 134 14.65 10.01 -2.11
CA PHE A 134 14.22 9.68 -3.47
C PHE A 134 12.78 9.12 -3.52
N SER A 135 12.36 8.36 -2.50
CA SER A 135 10.99 7.87 -2.39
C SER A 135 9.96 9.00 -2.27
N GLY A 136 10.35 10.16 -1.72
CA GLY A 136 9.52 11.36 -1.65
C GLY A 136 9.24 11.97 -3.02
N LEU A 137 10.19 11.88 -3.96
CA LEU A 137 9.97 12.31 -5.35
C LEU A 137 8.94 11.42 -6.05
N VAL A 138 9.03 10.10 -5.87
CA VAL A 138 8.07 9.14 -6.42
C VAL A 138 6.68 9.37 -5.81
N ALA A 139 6.61 9.62 -4.49
CA ALA A 139 5.36 9.95 -3.80
C ALA A 139 4.73 11.25 -4.33
N LEU A 140 5.54 12.27 -4.62
CA LEU A 140 5.08 13.53 -5.20
C LEU A 140 4.49 13.33 -6.60
N ILE A 141 5.15 12.53 -7.45
CA ILE A 141 4.63 12.16 -8.77
C ILE A 141 3.27 11.48 -8.60
N GLN A 142 3.16 10.48 -7.72
CA GLN A 142 1.90 9.81 -7.47
C GLN A 142 0.81 10.77 -6.96
N LEU A 143 1.15 11.68 -6.04
CA LEU A 143 0.23 12.68 -5.48
C LEU A 143 -0.32 13.62 -6.57
N LEU A 144 0.47 13.94 -7.59
CA LEU A 144 0.06 14.79 -8.71
C LEU A 144 -0.80 14.04 -9.72
N PHE A 145 -0.50 12.78 -10.02
CA PHE A 145 -1.21 12.02 -11.06
C PHE A 145 -2.45 11.29 -10.55
N LEU A 146 -2.43 10.78 -9.32
CA LEU A 146 -3.54 10.00 -8.76
C LEU A 146 -4.89 10.74 -8.72
N PRO A 147 -4.97 12.08 -8.50
CA PRO A 147 -6.22 12.83 -8.55
C PRO A 147 -6.98 12.73 -9.87
N PHE A 148 -6.29 12.52 -11.00
CA PHE A 148 -6.91 12.40 -12.33
C PHE A 148 -7.62 11.05 -12.55
N PHE A 149 -7.30 10.03 -11.77
CA PHE A 149 -7.94 8.71 -11.85
C PHE A 149 -9.22 8.66 -11.01
N PRO A 150 -10.25 7.91 -11.43
CA PRO A 150 -11.49 7.80 -10.66
C PRO A 150 -11.27 6.99 -9.37
N GLU A 151 -12.17 7.13 -8.40
CA GLU A 151 -12.19 6.24 -7.24
C GLU A 151 -12.64 4.82 -7.67
N SER A 152 -12.31 3.81 -6.87
CA SER A 152 -12.71 2.42 -7.11
C SER A 152 -14.24 2.28 -7.38
N PRO A 153 -14.66 1.72 -8.53
CA PRO A 153 -16.09 1.55 -8.85
C PRO A 153 -16.86 0.71 -7.82
N PRO A 154 -16.34 -0.44 -7.33
CA PRO A 154 -16.95 -1.18 -6.22
C PRO A 154 -17.17 -0.32 -4.97
N TYR A 155 -16.19 0.51 -4.59
CA TYR A 155 -16.32 1.40 -3.43
C TYR A 155 -17.45 2.44 -3.61
N LEU A 156 -17.54 3.06 -4.79
CA LEU A 156 -18.59 4.03 -5.10
C LEU A 156 -19.99 3.39 -5.03
N LEU A 157 -20.14 2.16 -5.53
CA LEU A 157 -21.42 1.48 -5.57
C LEU A 157 -21.83 0.88 -4.22
N LEU A 158 -20.95 0.11 -3.58
CA LEU A 158 -21.26 -0.63 -2.35
C LEU A 158 -21.35 0.30 -1.16
N GLN A 159 -20.41 1.23 -1.04
CA GLN A 159 -20.25 2.00 0.19
C GLN A 159 -20.89 3.38 0.14
N LYS A 160 -20.79 4.08 -1.01
CA LYS A 160 -21.45 5.38 -1.19
C LYS A 160 -22.85 5.29 -1.79
N GLY A 161 -23.19 4.15 -2.41
CA GLY A 161 -24.46 4.00 -3.12
C GLY A 161 -24.56 4.82 -4.40
N ASP A 162 -23.45 5.40 -4.87
CA ASP A 162 -23.39 6.29 -6.03
C ASP A 162 -23.28 5.48 -7.33
N LYS A 163 -24.44 5.15 -7.90
CA LYS A 163 -24.53 4.42 -9.17
C LYS A 163 -23.97 5.23 -10.34
N ALA A 164 -24.25 6.53 -10.39
CA ALA A 164 -23.83 7.40 -11.48
C ALA A 164 -22.30 7.58 -11.48
N GLY A 165 -21.71 7.80 -10.31
CA GLY A 165 -20.26 7.84 -10.13
C GLY A 165 -19.58 6.53 -10.49
N CYS A 166 -20.17 5.38 -10.11
CA CYS A 166 -19.67 4.07 -10.50
C CYS A 166 -19.63 3.88 -12.02
N LEU A 167 -20.73 4.17 -12.72
CA LEU A 167 -20.79 4.07 -14.18
C LEU A 167 -19.80 5.02 -14.88
N LYS A 168 -19.66 6.25 -14.37
CA LYS A 168 -18.67 7.20 -14.89
C LYS A 168 -17.24 6.68 -14.72
N ALA A 169 -16.92 6.12 -13.56
CA ALA A 169 -15.60 5.53 -13.28
C ALA A 169 -15.32 4.34 -14.20
N MET A 170 -16.29 3.43 -14.38
CA MET A 170 -16.17 2.28 -15.28
C MET A 170 -15.96 2.72 -16.74
N LYS A 171 -16.73 3.72 -17.22
CA LYS A 171 -16.56 4.28 -18.57
C LYS A 171 -15.18 4.91 -18.76
N GLN A 172 -14.66 5.60 -17.74
CA GLN A 172 -13.33 6.21 -17.79
C GLN A 172 -12.21 5.15 -17.77
N LEU A 173 -12.36 4.05 -17.04
CA LEU A 173 -11.35 3.00 -16.90
C LEU A 173 -11.35 1.99 -18.05
N TRP A 174 -12.53 1.60 -18.54
CA TRP A 174 -12.69 0.49 -19.50
C TRP A 174 -13.20 0.94 -20.88
N GLY A 175 -13.50 2.23 -21.07
CA GLY A 175 -14.01 2.79 -22.31
C GLY A 175 -15.50 2.51 -22.54
N GLU A 176 -15.95 2.64 -23.79
CA GLU A 176 -17.36 2.41 -24.19
C GLU A 176 -17.71 0.92 -24.39
N GLY A 177 -16.89 0.01 -23.88
CA GLY A 177 -17.16 -1.43 -23.95
C GLY A 177 -18.42 -1.83 -23.16
N ASN A 178 -18.86 -3.08 -23.35
CA ASN A 178 -20.08 -3.59 -22.73
C ASN A 178 -19.85 -3.89 -21.22
N TYR A 179 -19.76 -2.85 -20.39
CA TYR A 179 -19.55 -2.92 -18.94
C TYR A 179 -20.83 -3.22 -18.15
N HIS A 180 -21.97 -3.33 -18.83
CA HIS A 180 -23.28 -3.59 -18.22
C HIS A 180 -23.33 -4.91 -17.46
N THR A 181 -22.71 -5.97 -17.98
CA THR A 181 -22.66 -7.27 -17.31
C THR A 181 -21.91 -7.21 -15.98
N GLU A 182 -20.76 -6.53 -15.96
CA GLU A 182 -19.97 -6.31 -14.74
C GLU A 182 -20.71 -5.43 -13.73
N PHE A 183 -21.43 -4.42 -14.22
CA PHE A 183 -22.27 -3.57 -13.36
C PHE A 183 -23.42 -4.36 -12.73
N ASP A 184 -24.12 -5.19 -13.51
CA ASP A 184 -25.20 -6.04 -13.01
C ASP A 184 -24.71 -7.06 -12.00
N ASP A 185 -23.54 -7.65 -12.23
CA ASP A 185 -22.90 -8.54 -11.25
C ASP A 185 -22.58 -7.81 -9.94
N MET A 186 -22.03 -6.60 -10.00
CA MET A 186 -21.77 -5.79 -8.80
C MET A 186 -23.07 -5.39 -8.08
N MET A 187 -24.16 -5.18 -8.81
CA MET A 187 -25.48 -4.91 -8.24
C MET A 187 -26.07 -6.14 -7.53
N LYS A 188 -25.87 -7.34 -8.09
CA LYS A 188 -26.24 -8.60 -7.42
C LYS A 188 -25.41 -8.81 -6.16
N GLU A 189 -24.10 -8.58 -6.23
CA GLU A 189 -23.20 -8.66 -5.07
C GLU A 189 -23.66 -7.70 -3.97
N LYS A 190 -23.96 -6.44 -4.31
CA LYS A 190 -24.54 -5.47 -3.37
C LYS A 190 -25.82 -5.96 -2.70
N ALA A 191 -26.70 -6.65 -3.42
CA ALA A 191 -27.94 -7.17 -2.86
C ALA A 191 -27.68 -8.29 -1.85
N VAL A 192 -26.69 -9.15 -2.10
CA VAL A 192 -26.26 -10.22 -1.18
C VAL A 192 -25.53 -9.64 0.03
N THR A 193 -24.66 -8.65 -0.17
CA THR A 193 -23.85 -8.03 0.89
C THR A 193 -24.65 -7.07 1.77
N LYS A 194 -25.89 -6.69 1.38
CA LYS A 194 -26.73 -5.73 2.10
C LYS A 194 -27.08 -6.16 3.55
N GLY A 195 -26.87 -7.43 3.89
CA GLY A 195 -27.03 -7.98 5.25
C GLY A 195 -25.74 -8.44 5.92
N THR A 196 -24.58 -8.35 5.24
CA THR A 196 -23.30 -8.82 5.78
C THR A 196 -22.61 -7.68 6.51
N LYS A 197 -22.39 -7.83 7.82
CA LYS A 197 -21.66 -6.85 8.62
C LYS A 197 -20.20 -6.79 8.14
N ILE A 198 -19.68 -5.58 7.92
CA ILE A 198 -18.24 -5.38 7.72
C ILE A 198 -17.55 -5.76 9.03
N MET A 199 -16.89 -6.91 9.03
CA MET A 199 -16.23 -7.44 10.22
C MET A 199 -14.91 -6.73 10.45
N ASN A 200 -14.65 -6.32 11.69
CA ASN A 200 -13.32 -5.85 12.09
C ASN A 200 -12.33 -7.03 12.17
N VAL A 201 -11.02 -6.76 12.11
CA VAL A 201 -9.97 -7.79 12.22
C VAL A 201 -10.15 -8.69 13.45
N LEU A 202 -10.51 -8.09 14.59
CA LEU A 202 -10.80 -8.80 15.84
C LEU A 202 -12.08 -9.65 15.80
N GLU A 203 -13.06 -9.27 14.98
CA GLU A 203 -14.29 -10.05 14.78
C GLU A 203 -14.02 -11.22 13.82
N VAL A 204 -13.25 -11.01 12.76
CA VAL A 204 -12.80 -12.07 11.84
C VAL A 204 -12.00 -13.14 12.58
N LEU A 205 -11.09 -12.73 13.49
CA LEU A 205 -10.32 -13.66 14.31
C LEU A 205 -11.16 -14.44 15.34
N LYS A 206 -12.40 -14.03 15.60
CA LYS A 206 -13.32 -14.74 16.50
C LYS A 206 -14.29 -15.65 15.75
N GLU A 207 -14.33 -15.56 14.42
CA GLU A 207 -15.28 -16.31 13.59
C GLU A 207 -14.73 -17.70 13.26
N PRO A 208 -15.35 -18.80 13.75
CA PRO A 208 -14.79 -20.13 13.55
C PRO A 208 -14.75 -20.59 12.09
N SER A 209 -15.64 -20.06 11.24
CA SER A 209 -15.74 -20.46 9.83
C SER A 209 -14.52 -20.06 9.00
N VAL A 210 -13.77 -19.03 9.42
CA VAL A 210 -12.59 -18.55 8.69
C VAL A 210 -11.29 -19.21 9.13
N TYR A 211 -11.29 -19.99 10.23
CA TYR A 211 -10.05 -20.56 10.78
C TYR A 211 -9.27 -21.46 9.82
N PRO A 212 -9.88 -22.33 9.01
CA PRO A 212 -9.14 -23.10 8.02
C PRO A 212 -8.47 -22.21 6.97
N GLN A 213 -9.14 -21.15 6.53
CA GLN A 213 -8.61 -20.19 5.56
C GLN A 213 -7.51 -19.31 6.17
N LEU A 214 -7.69 -18.87 7.41
CA LEU A 214 -6.71 -18.07 8.13
C LEU A 214 -5.44 -18.88 8.42
N SER A 215 -5.60 -20.15 8.80
CA SER A 215 -4.48 -21.08 9.05
C SER A 215 -3.66 -21.32 7.78
N THR A 216 -4.31 -21.56 6.63
CA THR A 216 -3.59 -21.73 5.36
C THR A 216 -2.89 -20.44 4.92
N MET A 217 -3.55 -19.28 5.03
CA MET A 217 -2.93 -17.98 4.77
C MET A 217 -1.72 -17.73 5.67
N LEU A 218 -1.85 -18.01 6.97
CA LEU A 218 -0.78 -17.83 7.94
C LEU A 218 0.41 -18.73 7.62
N LEU A 219 0.17 -20.01 7.32
CA LEU A 219 1.22 -20.95 6.96
C LEU A 219 1.97 -20.52 5.68
N LEU A 220 1.24 -20.08 4.66
CA LEU A 220 1.83 -19.61 3.40
C LEU A 220 2.62 -18.31 3.57
N LEU A 221 2.13 -17.37 4.38
CA LEU A 221 2.83 -16.12 4.64
C LEU A 221 4.08 -16.34 5.50
N LEU A 222 3.98 -17.20 6.53
CA LEU A 222 5.12 -17.54 7.36
C LEU A 222 6.21 -18.26 6.56
N SER A 223 5.85 -19.24 5.74
CA SER A 223 6.83 -19.94 4.90
C SER A 223 7.53 -18.97 3.95
N LEU A 224 6.78 -18.06 3.33
CA LEU A 224 7.34 -17.05 2.42
C LEU A 224 8.33 -16.11 3.12
N GLN A 225 8.03 -15.64 4.33
CA GLN A 225 8.92 -14.76 5.09
C GLN A 225 10.15 -15.51 5.64
N LEU A 226 9.97 -16.75 6.12
CA LEU A 226 11.03 -17.58 6.67
C LEU A 226 12.01 -18.12 5.61
N CYS A 227 11.59 -18.20 4.35
CA CYS A 227 12.50 -18.50 3.23
C CYS A 227 13.52 -17.38 2.95
N GLY A 228 13.51 -16.28 3.70
CA GLY A 228 14.53 -15.23 3.61
C GLY A 228 14.25 -14.18 2.52
N LEU A 229 13.04 -14.15 1.96
CA LEU A 229 12.66 -13.21 0.90
C LEU A 229 12.72 -11.74 1.35
N SER A 230 12.59 -11.51 2.66
CA SER A 230 12.72 -10.19 3.30
C SER A 230 14.07 -9.98 4.02
N ALA A 231 14.98 -10.96 3.97
CA ALA A 231 16.30 -10.86 4.60
C ALA A 231 17.34 -10.11 3.73
N VAL A 232 16.96 -9.69 2.51
CA VAL A 232 17.84 -9.07 1.50
C VAL A 232 17.20 -7.80 0.95
#